data_AF-A0A2V9I2Y6-F1
#
_entry.id   AF-A0A2V9I2Y6-F1
#
_cell.length_a   1.000
_cell.length_b   1.000
_cell.length_c   1.000
_cell.angle_alpha   90.00
_cell.angle_beta   90.00
_cell.angle_gamma   90.00
#
_symmetry.space_group_name_H-M   'P 1'
#
loop_
_entity.id
_entity.type
_entity.pdbx_description
1 polymer ?
#
loop_
_entity_poly.entity_id
_entity_poly.type
_entity_poly.pdbx_seq_one_letter_code
_entity_poly.pdbx_strand_id
1 'polypeptide(L)' 'SWDILGNVGNLSSATILFILQEWLEKRPLQPGEYALAAAFGPGFSAEFLLLQWT' A
#
# COMPACT_ATOMS: atom_id res chain seq x y z
N SER A 1 4.50 -4.80 2.73
CA SER A 1 3.25 -5.60 2.79
C SER A 1 3.34 -6.78 3.73
N TRP A 2 4.14 -7.81 3.44
CA TRP A 2 4.31 -8.96 4.34
C TRP A 2 4.94 -8.57 5.67
N ASP A 3 5.93 -7.67 5.64
CA ASP A 3 6.56 -7.11 6.83
C ASP A 3 5.53 -6.42 7.75
N ILE A 4 4.67 -5.55 7.21
CA ILE A 4 3.55 -4.95 7.98
C ILE A 4 2.64 -6.01 8.57
N LEU A 5 2.20 -6.99 7.76
CA LEU A 5 1.32 -8.05 8.26
C LEU A 5 1.99 -8.86 9.39
N GLY A 6 3.28 -9.16 9.27
CA GLY A 6 4.04 -9.89 10.28
C GLY A 6 4.28 -9.09 11.56
N ASN A 7 4.49 -7.78 11.46
CA ASN A 7 4.83 -6.93 12.59
C ASN A 7 3.60 -6.41 13.36
N VAL A 8 2.51 -6.06 12.66
CA VAL A 8 1.35 -5.40 13.28
C VAL A 8 0.00 -6.03 12.91
N GLY A 9 -0.02 -7.04 12.03
CA GLY A 9 -1.25 -7.71 11.63
C GLY A 9 -2.11 -6.90 10.66
N ASN A 10 -3.38 -7.31 10.53
CA ASN A 10 -4.38 -6.60 9.73
C ASN A 10 -5.01 -5.48 10.57
N LEU A 11 -4.73 -4.24 10.20
CA LEU A 11 -5.25 -3.01 10.83
C LEU A 11 -6.52 -2.50 10.13
N SER A 12 -7.28 -3.39 9.48
CA SER A 12 -8.40 -3.03 8.61
C SER A 12 -7.94 -2.08 7.49
N SER A 13 -8.75 -1.07 7.17
CA SER A 13 -8.48 -0.06 6.13
C SER A 13 -7.15 0.68 6.33
N ALA A 14 -6.66 0.82 7.56
CA ALA A 14 -5.40 1.52 7.84
C ALA A 14 -4.16 0.76 7.32
N THR A 15 -4.26 -0.56 7.10
CA THR A 15 -3.12 -1.42 6.69
C THR A 15 -2.42 -0.89 5.44
N ILE A 16 -3.18 -0.38 4.46
CA ILE A 16 -2.61 0.15 3.20
C ILE A 16 -1.70 1.35 3.42
N LEU A 17 -1.99 2.18 4.43
CA LEU A 17 -1.21 3.37 4.76
C LEU A 17 0.13 2.99 5.41
N PHE A 18 0.11 1.99 6.30
CA PHE A 18 1.33 1.46 6.91
C PHE A 18 2.24 0.80 5.86
N ILE A 19 1.65 0.08 4.90
CA ILE A 19 2.38 -0.49 3.77
C ILE A 19 3.01 0.61 2.93
N LEU A 20 2.25 1.67 2.61
CA LEU A 20 2.76 2.79 1.82
C LEU A 20 3.90 3.50 2.53
N GLN A 21 3.77 3.79 3.82
CA GLN A 21 4.82 4.44 4.61
C GLN A 21 6.10 3.60 4.60
N GLU A 22 6.01 2.31 4.93
CA GLU A 22 7.16 1.39 4.90
C GLU A 22 7.83 1.38 3.52
N TRP A 23 7.02 1.34 2.47
CA TRP A 23 7.52 1.26 1.11
C TRP A 23 8.26 2.54 0.70
N LEU A 24 7.77 3.71 1.10
CA LEU A 24 8.45 4.98 0.87
C LEU A 24 9.78 5.10 1.63
N GLU A 25 9.85 4.56 2.84
CA GLU A 25 11.08 4.54 3.63
C GLU A 25 12.13 3.58 3.04
N LYS A 26 11.69 2.41 2.54
CA LYS A 26 12.59 1.36 2.03
C LYS A 26 12.92 1.50 0.53
N ARG A 27 12.05 2.12 -0.25
CA ARG A 27 12.13 2.20 -1.72
C ARG A 27 11.66 3.57 -2.20
N PRO A 28 12.53 4.58 -2.15
CA PRO A 28 12.20 5.88 -2.73
C PRO A 28 11.98 5.72 -4.23
N LEU A 29 10.83 6.16 -4.71
CA LEU A 29 10.52 6.25 -6.13
C LEU A 29 11.10 7.51 -6.76
N GLN A 30 11.46 7.40 -8.03
CA GLN A 30 11.86 8.53 -8.85
C GLN A 30 10.64 9.28 -9.41
N PRO A 31 10.77 10.59 -9.70
CA PRO A 31 9.75 11.34 -10.40
C PRO A 31 9.32 10.66 -11.70
N GLY A 32 8.02 10.58 -11.92
CA GLY A 32 7.39 9.94 -13.07
C GLY A 32 7.15 8.43 -12.92
N GLU A 33 7.73 7.75 -11.92
CA GLU A 33 7.48 6.34 -11.68
C GLU A 33 6.05 6.09 -11.20
N TYR A 34 5.51 4.94 -11.60
CA TYR A 34 4.16 4.50 -11.24
C TYR A 34 4.18 3.39 -10.19
N ALA A 35 3.20 3.43 -9.30
CA ALA A 35 2.91 2.34 -8.37
C ALA A 35 1.42 2.01 -8.38
N LEU A 36 1.08 0.74 -8.13
CA LEU A 36 -0.29 0.28 -7.99
C LEU A 36 -0.53 -0.12 -6.53
N ALA A 37 -1.47 0.56 -5.88
CA ALA A 37 -2.01 0.12 -4.60
C ALA A 37 -3.33 -0.61 -4.83
N ALA A 38 -3.51 -1.75 -4.17
CA ALA A 38 -4.71 -2.55 -4.25
C ALA A 38 -5.15 -3.00 -2.85
N ALA A 39 -6.45 -2.92 -2.59
CA ALA A 39 -7.07 -3.40 -1.36
C ALA A 39 -8.35 -4.18 -1.68
N PHE A 40 -8.74 -5.06 -0.75
CA PHE A 40 -9.98 -5.82 -0.83
C PHE A 40 -10.83 -5.58 0.41
N GLY A 41 -12.14 -5.52 0.20
CA GLY A 41 -13.13 -5.28 1.23
C GLY A 41 -14.32 -6.25 1.18
N PRO A 42 -15.32 -6.07 2.06
CA PRO A 42 -16.54 -6.86 2.06
C PRO A 42 -17.27 -6.84 0.71
N GLY A 43 -18.05 -7.89 0.45
CA GLY A 43 -18.82 -8.00 -0.80
C GLY A 43 -17.98 -8.38 -2.01
N PHE A 44 -16.78 -8.93 -1.81
CA PHE A 44 -15.83 -9.26 -2.88
C PHE A 44 -15.39 -8.03 -3.68
N SER A 45 -15.35 -6.88 -2.99
CA SER A 45 -14.97 -5.58 -3.56
C SER A 45 -13.45 -5.45 -3.60
N ALA A 46 -12.95 -4.80 -4.65
CA ALA A 46 -11.55 -4.48 -4.81
C ALA A 46 -11.40 -3.02 -5.22
N GLU A 47 -10.52 -2.29 -4.52
CA GLU A 47 -10.16 -0.93 -4.86
C GLU A 47 -8.72 -0.88 -5.38
N PHE A 48 -8.51 -0.16 -6.48
CA PHE A 48 -7.20 0.02 -7.11
C PHE A 48 -6.89 1.50 -7.25
N LEU A 49 -5.68 1.91 -6.85
CA LEU A 49 -5.16 3.26 -7.05
C LEU A 49 -3.86 3.19 -7.84
N LEU A 50 -3.83 3.86 -9.00
CA LEU A 50 -2.61 4.15 -9.72
C LEU A 50 -2.00 5.43 -9.15
N LEU A 51 -0.81 5.32 -8.60
CA LEU A 51 -0.04 6.42 -8.04
C LEU A 51 1.08 6.77 -9.01
N GLN A 52 1.38 8.06 -9.13
CA GLN A 52 2.55 8.56 -9.87
C GLN A 52 3.35 9.48 -8.95
N TRP A 53 4.66 9.29 -8.90
CA TRP A 53 5.55 10.15 -8.13
C TRP A 53 5.90 11.42 -8.88
N THR A 54 5.99 12.53 -8.15
CA THR A 54 6.35 13.86 -8.66
C THR A 54 7.66 14.34 -8.06
#